data_AF-A0A955WFG8-F1
#
_entry.id   AF-A0A955WFG8-F1
#
_cell.length_a   1.000
_cell.length_b   1.000
_cell.length_c   1.000
_cell.angle_alpha   90.00
_cell.angle_beta   90.00
_cell.angle_gamma   90.00
#
_symmetry.space_group_name_H-M   'P 1'
#
loop_
_entity.id
_entity.type
_entity.pdbx_description
1 polymer ?
#
loop_
_entity_poly.entity_id
_entity_poly.type
_entity_poly.pdbx_seq_one_letter_code
_entity_poly.pdbx_strand_id
1 'polypeptide(L)'
;MADYEDFLYDKHAFADTHPDLLYTLGSLFGMQPAPIDKCRVLELGCGLGGNLIPLGELFPESEFVGVDLSVAQIAVGQAEVRALGLGNVHLHAMDILALTPQMGRFDYILCHGVYSWVPPAVQDRILAICRVHLAPQGIAYVSYNTLPGWHVRGLIRDVLRRHATATDPVERVAQARELAEFIHRFTPAERSHAAAWLKAELGVIGRLSDAYVLYEHLVEVNTPCYFKDFVTKAAQNGLQYVADAEFSSMSPARYGPEVAARIEGFARTLVESEQYLDYLTVRFFRRSLLCHHEVRLNRKLTADRLAGRVVTSRLKPSGDGVFRSSDGMVIDTQDPLIGAALQTLSGYPQGLRFEELCVRAAATLGRPPTRIDREELGGTLLELFATGGVLLGTWKPLWTPQISSRPKAARFSRHEAAHSEQTTNLRHQTISLDPLDRAIIRRLDGRSRQALYDAIVDDVVHGVFNVEREGERVTNPEWLAELVDQKLERIAAQGLLLVDEETDTSISKENIAYVLHRHDRDHRQKNQHADPVDEPLELAGHGAAGDGLDADEHQPAAVEAGERQQVEQPEVDAEDGHEGEEPG
;
A
#
# COMPACT_ATOMS: atom_id res chain seq x y z
N MET A 1 9.15 -13.84 -30.90
CA MET A 1 8.48 -13.29 -29.71
C MET A 1 9.47 -12.35 -29.07
N ALA A 2 9.02 -11.24 -28.51
CA ALA A 2 9.80 -10.58 -27.47
C ALA A 2 9.94 -11.57 -26.31
N ASP A 3 11.16 -11.79 -25.84
CA ASP A 3 11.40 -12.66 -24.70
C ASP A 3 11.29 -11.84 -23.39
N TYR A 4 11.09 -12.53 -22.28
CA TYR A 4 11.03 -11.95 -20.94
C TYR A 4 12.38 -11.33 -20.50
N GLU A 5 13.45 -11.59 -21.26
CA GLU A 5 14.80 -11.03 -21.10
C GLU A 5 15.00 -9.68 -21.82
N ASP A 6 14.13 -9.27 -22.76
CA ASP A 6 14.36 -8.11 -23.64
C ASP A 6 14.18 -6.75 -22.93
N PHE A 7 13.43 -6.71 -21.81
CA PHE A 7 13.23 -5.51 -20.99
C PHE A 7 13.43 -5.85 -19.50
N LEU A 8 14.31 -5.10 -18.83
CA LEU A 8 14.37 -5.12 -17.36
C LEU A 8 13.10 -4.48 -16.78
N TYR A 9 12.58 -5.04 -15.70
CA TYR A 9 11.50 -4.44 -14.92
C TYR A 9 12.00 -3.22 -14.13
N ASP A 10 11.10 -2.28 -13.86
CA ASP A 10 11.35 -1.18 -12.92
C ASP A 10 11.62 -1.74 -11.51
N LYS A 11 12.74 -1.34 -10.88
CA LYS A 11 13.13 -1.85 -9.55
C LYS A 11 12.25 -1.21 -8.46
N HIS A 12 11.34 -2.00 -7.90
CA HIS A 12 10.38 -1.53 -6.89
C HIS A 12 10.46 -2.29 -5.56
N ALA A 13 10.07 -1.58 -4.50
CA ALA A 13 9.86 -2.10 -3.16
C ALA A 13 8.40 -1.82 -2.76
N PHE A 14 7.70 -2.87 -2.33
CA PHE A 14 6.25 -2.85 -2.10
C PHE A 14 5.95 -2.95 -0.61
N ALA A 15 5.66 -1.83 0.06
CA ALA A 15 5.38 -1.79 1.49
C ALA A 15 4.31 -2.80 1.96
N ASP A 16 3.31 -3.09 1.12
CA ASP A 16 2.26 -4.08 1.42
C ASP A 16 2.77 -5.54 1.52
N THR A 17 3.99 -5.81 1.03
CA THR A 17 4.65 -7.12 1.12
C THR A 17 5.59 -7.23 2.31
N HIS A 18 5.84 -6.12 3.03
CA HIS A 18 6.83 -6.07 4.09
C HIS A 18 6.45 -7.05 5.22
N PRO A 19 7.36 -7.94 5.69
CA PRO A 19 7.04 -8.98 6.66
C PRO A 19 6.36 -8.48 7.96
N ASP A 20 6.62 -7.24 8.40
CA ASP A 20 5.96 -6.67 9.60
C ASP A 20 4.44 -6.48 9.43
N LEU A 21 3.97 -6.23 8.20
CA LEU A 21 2.54 -6.13 7.91
C LEU A 21 1.88 -7.52 7.94
N LEU A 22 2.54 -8.51 7.33
CA LEU A 22 2.08 -9.91 7.35
C LEU A 22 2.05 -10.42 8.80
N TYR A 23 3.15 -10.26 9.54
CA TYR A 23 3.23 -10.54 10.98
C TYR A 23 2.10 -9.85 11.74
N THR A 24 1.86 -8.56 11.48
CA THR A 24 0.84 -7.78 12.18
C THR A 24 -0.56 -8.29 11.93
N LEU A 25 -0.96 -8.49 10.67
CA LEU A 25 -2.30 -8.96 10.32
C LEU A 25 -2.56 -10.38 10.82
N GLY A 26 -1.59 -11.30 10.70
CA GLY A 26 -1.72 -12.64 11.28
C GLY A 26 -1.81 -12.63 12.80
N SER A 27 -0.96 -11.87 13.48
CA SER A 27 -0.95 -11.82 14.96
C SER A 27 -2.11 -11.02 15.56
N LEU A 28 -2.75 -10.12 14.82
CA LEU A 28 -4.05 -9.53 15.18
C LEU A 28 -5.12 -10.63 15.23
N PHE A 29 -5.17 -11.48 14.19
CA PHE A 29 -6.04 -12.65 14.13
C PHE A 29 -5.53 -13.88 14.90
N GLY A 30 -4.60 -13.71 15.85
CA GLY A 30 -4.19 -14.75 16.79
C GLY A 30 -3.18 -15.78 16.29
N MET A 31 -2.64 -15.64 15.08
CA MET A 31 -1.48 -16.42 14.64
C MET A 31 -0.23 -16.08 15.47
N GLN A 32 0.80 -16.92 15.38
CA GLN A 32 2.14 -16.65 15.91
C GLN A 32 3.19 -16.75 14.78
N PRO A 33 3.24 -15.79 13.84
CA PRO A 33 4.23 -15.81 12.74
C PRO A 33 5.66 -15.60 13.26
N ALA A 34 6.68 -15.89 12.45
CA ALA A 34 8.07 -15.69 12.85
C ALA A 34 8.41 -14.19 12.98
N PRO A 35 9.14 -13.76 14.04
CA PRO A 35 9.64 -12.39 14.16
C PRO A 35 10.46 -11.96 12.94
N ILE A 36 10.27 -10.73 12.47
CA ILE A 36 10.82 -10.28 11.17
C ILE A 36 12.35 -10.15 11.15
N ASP A 37 12.99 -10.05 12.33
CA ASP A 37 14.44 -10.08 12.48
C ASP A 37 15.01 -11.50 12.38
N LYS A 38 14.15 -12.53 12.51
CA LYS A 38 14.48 -13.95 12.59
C LYS A 38 13.49 -14.79 11.78
N CYS A 39 13.33 -14.46 10.51
CA CYS A 39 12.43 -15.15 9.58
C CYS A 39 13.13 -15.54 8.28
N ARG A 40 12.48 -16.43 7.53
CA ARG A 40 12.93 -16.87 6.21
C ARG A 40 11.86 -16.53 5.17
N VAL A 41 12.22 -15.71 4.17
CA VAL A 41 11.29 -15.18 3.16
C VAL A 41 11.60 -15.79 1.79
N LEU A 42 10.56 -16.20 1.06
CA LEU A 42 10.63 -16.55 -0.36
C LEU A 42 9.85 -15.52 -1.18
N GLU A 43 10.39 -15.03 -2.29
CA GLU A 43 9.64 -14.28 -3.30
C GLU A 43 9.61 -15.04 -4.63
N LEU A 44 8.39 -15.24 -5.15
CA LEU A 44 8.10 -15.84 -6.44
C LEU A 44 7.90 -14.72 -7.48
N GLY A 45 8.76 -14.66 -8.49
CA GLY A 45 8.82 -13.56 -9.46
C GLY A 45 9.50 -12.32 -8.89
N CYS A 46 10.69 -12.49 -8.30
CA CYS A 46 11.39 -11.38 -7.63
C CYS A 46 12.03 -10.37 -8.61
N GLY A 47 12.09 -10.66 -9.92
CA GLY A 47 12.79 -9.87 -10.92
C GLY A 47 14.22 -9.51 -10.50
N LEU A 48 14.51 -8.21 -10.44
CA LEU A 48 15.78 -7.63 -9.96
C LEU A 48 16.08 -7.86 -8.47
N GLY A 49 15.18 -8.47 -7.70
CA GLY A 49 15.30 -8.65 -6.25
C GLY A 49 15.08 -7.37 -5.44
N GLY A 50 14.54 -6.31 -6.06
CA GLY A 50 14.40 -4.99 -5.45
C GLY A 50 13.52 -4.95 -4.21
N ASN A 51 12.59 -5.89 -4.07
CA ASN A 51 11.71 -6.02 -2.92
C ASN A 51 12.38 -6.77 -1.74
N LEU A 52 13.48 -7.50 -1.98
CA LEU A 52 14.22 -8.27 -0.96
C LEU A 52 15.53 -7.60 -0.51
N ILE A 53 16.26 -6.96 -1.43
CA ILE A 53 17.58 -6.36 -1.15
C ILE A 53 17.56 -5.35 0.02
N PRO A 54 16.59 -4.41 0.12
CA PRO A 54 16.47 -3.52 1.27
C PRO A 54 16.24 -4.25 2.60
N LEU A 55 15.42 -5.31 2.59
CA LEU A 55 15.11 -6.11 3.78
C LEU A 55 16.35 -6.88 4.25
N GLY A 56 17.17 -7.39 3.32
CA GLY A 56 18.43 -8.06 3.61
C GLY A 56 19.44 -7.18 4.36
N GLU A 57 19.51 -5.88 4.07
CA GLU A 57 20.33 -4.94 4.84
C GLU A 57 19.72 -4.59 6.22
N LEU A 58 18.39 -4.48 6.31
CA LEU A 58 17.70 -4.08 7.54
C LEU A 58 17.58 -5.22 8.57
N PHE A 59 17.51 -6.47 8.12
CA PHE A 59 17.29 -7.66 8.94
C PHE A 59 18.38 -8.73 8.71
N PRO A 60 19.63 -8.49 9.17
CA PRO A 60 20.77 -9.35 8.87
C PRO A 60 20.73 -10.75 9.54
N GLU A 61 19.82 -10.98 10.49
CA GLU A 61 19.56 -12.30 11.10
C GLU A 61 18.42 -13.08 10.37
N SER A 62 17.78 -12.47 9.36
CA SER A 62 16.78 -13.10 8.47
C SER A 62 17.37 -13.45 7.10
N GLU A 63 16.82 -14.49 6.45
CA GLU A 63 17.25 -14.98 5.13
C GLU A 63 16.17 -14.70 4.07
N PHE A 64 16.57 -14.15 2.93
CA PHE A 64 15.69 -13.73 1.84
C PHE A 64 16.05 -14.44 0.54
N VAL A 65 15.14 -15.26 0.01
CA VAL A 65 15.32 -16.04 -1.21
C VAL A 65 14.38 -15.52 -2.29
N GLY A 66 14.91 -15.13 -3.44
CA GLY A 66 14.13 -14.74 -4.62
C GLY A 66 14.29 -15.77 -5.73
N VAL A 67 13.19 -16.13 -6.39
CA VAL A 67 13.20 -16.90 -7.64
C VAL A 67 12.51 -16.11 -8.75
N ASP A 68 13.11 -16.10 -9.93
CA ASP A 68 12.55 -15.46 -11.12
C ASP A 68 12.94 -16.24 -12.38
N LEU A 69 12.18 -16.10 -13.47
CA LEU A 69 12.48 -16.80 -14.72
C LEU A 69 13.65 -16.14 -15.48
N SER A 70 13.82 -14.82 -15.38
CA SER A 70 14.85 -14.09 -16.14
C SER A 70 16.26 -14.32 -15.58
N VAL A 71 17.15 -14.76 -16.45
CA VAL A 71 18.59 -14.84 -16.16
C VAL A 71 19.20 -13.44 -16.11
N ALA A 72 18.77 -12.51 -16.97
CA ALA A 72 19.30 -11.15 -17.00
C ALA A 72 18.96 -10.35 -15.74
N GLN A 73 17.70 -10.36 -15.30
CA GLN A 73 17.26 -9.65 -14.10
C GLN A 73 17.94 -10.19 -12.84
N ILE A 74 18.00 -11.51 -12.69
CA ILE A 74 18.69 -12.15 -11.56
C ILE A 74 20.19 -11.82 -11.58
N ALA A 75 20.85 -11.78 -12.75
CA ALA A 75 22.26 -11.42 -12.84
C ALA A 75 22.55 -9.98 -12.36
N VAL A 76 21.64 -9.03 -12.65
CA VAL A 76 21.70 -7.66 -12.14
C VAL A 76 21.46 -7.61 -10.62
N GLY A 77 20.40 -8.23 -10.12
CA GLY A 77 20.10 -8.28 -8.68
C GLY A 77 21.24 -8.92 -7.87
N GLN A 78 21.81 -10.02 -8.37
CA GLN A 78 22.99 -10.63 -7.76
C GLN A 78 24.23 -9.72 -7.78
N ALA A 79 24.37 -8.82 -8.76
CA ALA A 79 25.47 -7.85 -8.79
C ALA A 79 25.31 -6.79 -7.69
N GLU A 80 24.08 -6.31 -7.45
CA GLU A 80 23.78 -5.41 -6.34
C GLU A 80 23.97 -6.08 -4.97
N VAL A 81 23.48 -7.33 -4.79
CA VAL A 81 23.71 -8.14 -3.58
C VAL A 81 25.21 -8.26 -3.25
N ARG A 82 26.05 -8.50 -4.27
CA ARG A 82 27.52 -8.52 -4.13
C ARG A 82 28.09 -7.13 -3.81
N ALA A 83 27.59 -6.07 -4.42
CA ALA A 83 28.08 -4.70 -4.20
C ALA A 83 27.73 -4.14 -2.81
N LEU A 84 26.59 -4.54 -2.24
CA LEU A 84 26.16 -4.21 -0.87
C LEU A 84 26.78 -5.15 0.19
N GLY A 85 27.31 -6.30 -0.23
CA GLY A 85 27.94 -7.29 0.65
C GLY A 85 26.93 -8.06 1.50
N LEU A 86 25.73 -8.32 0.96
CA LEU A 86 24.66 -9.01 1.69
C LEU A 86 24.87 -10.54 1.62
N GLY A 87 25.12 -11.16 2.78
CA GLY A 87 25.32 -12.61 2.89
C GLY A 87 24.04 -13.43 3.03
N ASN A 88 22.89 -12.76 3.19
CA ASN A 88 21.58 -13.32 3.54
C ASN A 88 20.51 -13.13 2.46
N VAL A 89 20.89 -12.65 1.26
CA VAL A 89 20.00 -12.49 0.10
C VAL A 89 20.46 -13.43 -1.01
N HIS A 90 19.55 -14.26 -1.52
CA HIS A 90 19.85 -15.34 -2.46
C HIS A 90 18.87 -15.30 -3.64
N LEU A 91 19.34 -14.87 -4.81
CA LEU A 91 18.51 -14.69 -6.01
C LEU A 91 18.83 -15.75 -7.06
N HIS A 92 17.82 -16.48 -7.53
CA HIS A 92 17.96 -17.64 -8.41
C HIS A 92 17.15 -17.49 -9.70
N ALA A 93 17.80 -17.68 -10.85
CA ALA A 93 17.11 -17.84 -12.13
C ALA A 93 16.54 -19.27 -12.20
N MET A 94 15.22 -19.40 -12.04
CA MET A 94 14.51 -20.67 -11.90
C MET A 94 13.02 -20.51 -12.24
N ASP A 95 12.50 -21.43 -13.07
CA ASP A 95 11.07 -21.61 -13.27
C ASP A 95 10.40 -22.04 -11.94
N ILE A 96 9.31 -21.36 -11.57
CA ILE A 96 8.46 -21.67 -10.40
C ILE A 96 7.96 -23.13 -10.45
N LEU A 97 7.74 -23.70 -11.65
CA LEU A 97 7.40 -25.12 -11.81
C LEU A 97 8.51 -26.06 -11.30
N ALA A 98 9.78 -25.65 -11.44
CA ALA A 98 10.95 -26.42 -11.04
C ALA A 98 11.35 -26.28 -9.56
N LEU A 99 10.66 -25.45 -8.78
CA LEU A 99 10.91 -25.30 -7.34
C LEU A 99 10.65 -26.62 -6.60
N THR A 100 11.56 -27.06 -5.72
CA THR A 100 11.52 -28.41 -5.08
C THR A 100 11.54 -28.36 -3.55
N PRO A 101 10.98 -29.38 -2.84
CA PRO A 101 10.96 -29.49 -1.37
C PRO A 101 12.32 -29.26 -0.68
N GLN A 102 13.42 -29.50 -1.38
CA GLN A 102 14.80 -29.29 -0.95
C GLN A 102 15.12 -27.83 -0.60
N MET A 103 14.33 -26.84 -1.07
CA MET A 103 14.45 -25.44 -0.62
C MET A 103 14.08 -25.22 0.85
N GLY A 104 13.54 -26.23 1.54
CA GLY A 104 13.10 -26.12 2.92
C GLY A 104 11.80 -25.33 3.06
N ARG A 105 11.59 -24.72 4.22
CA ARG A 105 10.41 -23.89 4.51
C ARG A 105 10.75 -22.40 4.64
N PHE A 106 9.71 -21.59 4.57
CA PHE A 106 9.73 -20.13 4.66
C PHE A 106 8.58 -19.67 5.56
N ASP A 107 8.82 -18.69 6.41
CA ASP A 107 7.80 -18.10 7.28
C ASP A 107 6.92 -17.12 6.52
N TYR A 108 7.47 -16.50 5.47
CA TYR A 108 6.75 -15.63 4.56
C TYR A 108 7.00 -16.06 3.11
N ILE A 109 5.95 -16.15 2.31
CA ILE A 109 6.03 -16.39 0.87
C ILE A 109 5.34 -15.24 0.15
N LEU A 110 6.05 -14.54 -0.72
CA LEU A 110 5.59 -13.38 -1.46
C LEU A 110 5.38 -13.78 -2.92
N CYS A 111 4.22 -13.45 -3.49
CA CYS A 111 3.89 -13.63 -4.89
C CYS A 111 3.20 -12.34 -5.38
N HIS A 112 4.00 -11.28 -5.56
CA HIS A 112 3.50 -9.98 -5.98
C HIS A 112 3.53 -9.86 -7.51
N GLY A 113 2.39 -9.54 -8.13
CA GLY A 113 2.35 -9.22 -9.56
C GLY A 113 2.60 -10.40 -10.51
N VAL A 114 2.50 -11.65 -10.04
CA VAL A 114 2.70 -12.86 -10.87
C VAL A 114 1.40 -13.62 -11.15
N TYR A 115 0.55 -13.83 -10.15
CA TYR A 115 -0.50 -14.86 -10.19
C TYR A 115 -1.47 -14.74 -11.37
N SER A 116 -1.95 -13.53 -11.70
CA SER A 116 -2.84 -13.34 -12.87
C SER A 116 -2.12 -13.43 -14.21
N TRP A 117 -0.79 -13.29 -14.26
CA TRP A 117 0.00 -13.15 -15.49
C TRP A 117 0.55 -14.46 -16.04
N VAL A 118 0.39 -15.54 -15.28
CA VAL A 118 0.90 -16.88 -15.61
C VAL A 118 -0.25 -17.85 -15.96
N PRO A 119 0.01 -18.90 -16.76
CA PRO A 119 -1.00 -19.90 -17.10
C PRO A 119 -1.61 -20.60 -15.86
N PRO A 120 -2.84 -21.16 -15.96
CA PRO A 120 -3.51 -21.81 -14.82
C PRO A 120 -2.67 -22.88 -14.10
N ALA A 121 -1.89 -23.69 -14.82
CA ALA A 121 -1.00 -24.68 -14.22
C ALA A 121 0.10 -24.06 -13.32
N VAL A 122 0.54 -22.84 -13.61
CA VAL A 122 1.50 -22.10 -12.78
C VAL A 122 0.80 -21.46 -11.58
N GLN A 123 -0.46 -21.01 -11.71
CA GLN A 123 -1.28 -20.60 -10.57
C GLN A 123 -1.51 -21.74 -9.57
N ASP A 124 -1.84 -22.93 -10.09
CA ASP A 124 -1.97 -24.15 -9.30
C ASP A 124 -0.65 -24.47 -8.59
N ARG A 125 0.48 -24.32 -9.31
CA ARG A 125 1.82 -24.47 -8.73
C ARG A 125 2.10 -23.46 -7.62
N ILE A 126 1.77 -22.18 -7.78
CA ILE A 126 1.99 -21.13 -6.77
C ILE A 126 1.27 -21.50 -5.46
N LEU A 127 -0.01 -21.90 -5.53
CA LEU A 127 -0.77 -22.30 -4.33
C LEU A 127 -0.23 -23.61 -3.72
N ALA A 128 0.18 -24.58 -4.56
CA ALA A 128 0.83 -25.80 -4.08
C ALA A 128 2.20 -25.54 -3.44
N ILE A 129 2.97 -24.55 -3.92
CA ILE A 129 4.22 -24.10 -3.28
C ILE A 129 3.91 -23.48 -1.92
N CYS A 130 2.92 -22.59 -1.83
CA CYS A 130 2.47 -22.05 -0.55
C CYS A 130 2.07 -23.16 0.44
N ARG A 131 1.37 -24.23 -0.01
CA ARG A 131 1.05 -25.37 0.86
C ARG A 131 2.28 -26.20 1.29
N VAL A 132 3.24 -26.44 0.41
CA VAL A 132 4.41 -27.30 0.71
C VAL A 132 5.49 -26.58 1.50
N HIS A 133 5.75 -25.31 1.17
CA HIS A 133 6.92 -24.56 1.63
C HIS A 133 6.64 -23.59 2.78
N LEU A 134 5.39 -23.25 3.08
CA LEU A 134 5.10 -22.33 4.18
C LEU A 134 5.32 -23.00 5.55
N ALA A 135 5.91 -22.28 6.50
CA ALA A 135 6.03 -22.69 7.90
C ALA A 135 4.65 -22.91 8.54
N PRO A 136 4.52 -23.70 9.62
CA PRO A 136 3.21 -24.01 10.21
C PRO A 136 2.37 -22.79 10.63
N GLN A 137 3.03 -21.70 11.06
CA GLN A 137 2.41 -20.40 11.39
C GLN A 137 2.76 -19.31 10.37
N GLY A 138 3.31 -19.68 9.21
CA GLY A 138 3.73 -18.74 8.17
C GLY A 138 2.55 -18.13 7.42
N ILE A 139 2.83 -17.06 6.67
CA ILE A 139 1.85 -16.30 5.88
C ILE A 139 2.33 -16.15 4.43
N ALA A 140 1.50 -16.55 3.48
CA ALA A 140 1.74 -16.31 2.06
C ALA A 140 0.95 -15.09 1.56
N TYR A 141 1.62 -14.13 0.95
CA TYR A 141 1.02 -13.01 0.21
C TYR A 141 0.88 -13.39 -1.25
N VAL A 142 -0.30 -13.21 -1.84
CA VAL A 142 -0.53 -13.37 -3.29
C VAL A 142 -1.33 -12.17 -3.79
N SER A 143 -0.80 -11.45 -4.78
CA SER A 143 -1.53 -10.36 -5.45
C SER A 143 -1.95 -10.72 -6.88
N TYR A 144 -3.15 -10.28 -7.25
CA TYR A 144 -3.84 -10.71 -8.47
C TYR A 144 -4.94 -9.72 -8.89
N ASN A 145 -5.28 -9.76 -10.17
CA ASN A 145 -6.29 -8.90 -10.78
C ASN A 145 -7.68 -9.48 -10.50
N THR A 146 -8.64 -8.62 -10.15
CA THR A 146 -9.98 -9.05 -9.70
C THR A 146 -11.10 -8.67 -10.65
N LEU A 147 -12.08 -9.55 -10.77
CA LEU A 147 -13.38 -9.25 -11.35
C LEU A 147 -14.31 -8.65 -10.26
N PRO A 148 -15.17 -7.68 -10.59
CA PRO A 148 -15.56 -7.27 -11.95
C PRO A 148 -14.65 -6.20 -12.58
N GLY A 149 -13.83 -5.47 -11.81
CA GLY A 149 -13.08 -4.31 -12.31
C GLY A 149 -12.18 -4.65 -13.51
N TRP A 150 -11.52 -5.82 -13.49
CA TRP A 150 -10.65 -6.20 -14.59
C TRP A 150 -11.35 -6.51 -15.93
N HIS A 151 -12.69 -6.61 -15.98
CA HIS A 151 -13.38 -6.67 -17.28
C HIS A 151 -13.09 -5.43 -18.14
N VAL A 152 -12.96 -4.25 -17.52
CA VAL A 152 -12.89 -2.99 -18.25
C VAL A 152 -11.47 -2.66 -18.72
N ARG A 153 -10.44 -3.02 -17.94
CA ARG A 153 -9.05 -3.08 -18.44
C ARG A 153 -8.83 -4.24 -19.41
N GLY A 154 -9.55 -5.36 -19.21
CA GLY A 154 -9.64 -6.46 -20.16
C GLY A 154 -10.08 -5.98 -21.56
N LEU A 155 -11.15 -5.18 -21.64
CA LEU A 155 -11.60 -4.57 -22.89
C LEU A 155 -10.50 -3.75 -23.59
N ILE A 156 -9.74 -2.94 -22.83
CA ILE A 156 -8.66 -2.13 -23.40
C ILE A 156 -7.52 -3.02 -23.90
N ARG A 157 -7.07 -4.00 -23.09
CA ARG A 157 -6.09 -5.04 -23.50
C ARG A 157 -6.52 -5.73 -24.80
N ASP A 158 -7.78 -6.11 -24.89
CA ASP A 158 -8.37 -6.79 -26.05
C ASP A 158 -8.37 -5.94 -27.32
N VAL A 159 -8.60 -4.63 -27.21
CA VAL A 159 -8.52 -3.70 -28.34
C VAL A 159 -7.07 -3.48 -28.76
N LEU A 160 -6.19 -3.15 -27.81
CA LEU A 160 -4.78 -2.86 -28.09
C LEU A 160 -4.06 -4.06 -28.70
N ARG A 161 -4.24 -5.27 -28.14
CA ARG A 161 -3.59 -6.50 -28.65
C ARG A 161 -4.06 -6.97 -30.03
N ARG A 162 -5.25 -6.57 -30.49
CA ARG A 162 -5.73 -6.88 -31.85
C ARG A 162 -5.15 -5.96 -32.92
N HIS A 163 -4.65 -4.79 -32.53
CA HIS A 163 -4.00 -3.81 -33.41
C HIS A 163 -2.47 -3.95 -33.37
N ALA A 164 -1.90 -4.00 -32.16
CA ALA A 164 -0.48 -4.13 -31.89
C ALA A 164 0.02 -5.55 -32.22
N THR A 165 0.35 -5.74 -33.49
CA THR A 165 0.61 -7.03 -34.16
C THR A 165 2.07 -7.21 -34.60
N ALA A 166 2.90 -6.16 -34.49
CA ALA A 166 4.34 -6.28 -34.71
C ALA A 166 4.99 -7.37 -33.84
N THR A 167 6.01 -8.03 -34.39
CA THR A 167 6.78 -9.06 -33.68
C THR A 167 7.88 -8.49 -32.79
N ASP A 168 8.35 -7.28 -33.10
CA ASP A 168 9.27 -6.50 -32.28
C ASP A 168 8.50 -5.80 -31.14
N PRO A 169 8.98 -5.88 -29.88
CA PRO A 169 8.27 -5.29 -28.74
C PRO A 169 8.18 -3.77 -28.76
N VAL A 170 9.19 -3.06 -29.28
CA VAL A 170 9.21 -1.58 -29.31
C VAL A 170 8.20 -1.09 -30.34
N GLU A 171 8.22 -1.65 -31.55
CA GLU A 171 7.21 -1.37 -32.58
C GLU A 171 5.80 -1.73 -32.10
N ARG A 172 5.66 -2.85 -31.37
CA ARG A 172 4.37 -3.31 -30.84
C ARG A 172 3.83 -2.37 -29.75
N VAL A 173 4.68 -1.83 -28.88
CA VAL A 173 4.28 -0.77 -27.92
C VAL A 173 3.92 0.52 -28.65
N ALA A 174 4.67 0.92 -29.69
CA ALA A 174 4.35 2.10 -30.48
C ALA A 174 2.97 1.99 -31.16
N GLN A 175 2.66 0.87 -31.81
CA GLN A 175 1.33 0.58 -32.38
C GLN A 175 0.22 0.65 -31.31
N ALA A 176 0.46 0.10 -30.11
CA ALA A 176 -0.50 0.18 -29.01
C ALA A 176 -0.72 1.62 -28.52
N ARG A 177 0.34 2.44 -28.45
CA ARG A 177 0.25 3.84 -28.06
C ARG A 177 -0.48 4.70 -29.09
N GLU A 178 -0.20 4.50 -30.38
CA GLU A 178 -0.90 5.21 -31.46
C GLU A 178 -2.41 5.01 -31.38
N LEU A 179 -2.87 3.76 -31.24
CA LEU A 179 -4.29 3.46 -31.06
C LEU A 179 -4.84 3.99 -29.73
N ALA A 180 -4.09 3.89 -28.63
CA ALA A 180 -4.51 4.44 -27.34
C ALA A 180 -4.70 5.96 -27.38
N GLU A 181 -3.78 6.70 -28.02
CA GLU A 181 -3.88 8.15 -28.21
C GLU A 181 -5.04 8.51 -29.14
N PHE A 182 -5.23 7.77 -30.25
CA PHE A 182 -6.36 7.95 -31.16
C PHE A 182 -7.70 7.81 -30.41
N ILE A 183 -7.91 6.69 -29.70
CA ILE A 183 -9.16 6.47 -28.95
C ILE A 183 -9.30 7.51 -27.83
N HIS A 184 -8.23 7.82 -27.08
CA HIS A 184 -8.28 8.87 -26.04
C HIS A 184 -8.69 10.22 -26.62
N ARG A 185 -8.05 10.69 -27.70
CA ARG A 185 -8.32 11.99 -28.33
C ARG A 185 -9.75 12.05 -28.86
N PHE A 186 -10.16 11.06 -29.66
CA PHE A 186 -11.39 11.12 -30.45
C PHE A 186 -12.62 10.45 -29.82
N THR A 187 -12.52 9.81 -28.65
CA THR A 187 -13.71 9.28 -27.94
C THR A 187 -14.66 10.42 -27.54
N PRO A 188 -15.94 10.37 -27.96
CA PRO A 188 -16.97 11.36 -27.64
C PRO A 188 -17.53 11.09 -26.23
N ALA A 189 -16.81 11.57 -25.21
CA ALA A 189 -17.10 11.34 -23.80
C ALA A 189 -18.50 11.80 -23.39
N GLU A 190 -19.00 12.87 -24.01
CA GLU A 190 -20.31 13.48 -23.75
C GLU A 190 -21.50 12.57 -24.14
N ARG A 191 -21.28 11.53 -24.97
CA ARG A 191 -22.36 10.64 -25.42
C ARG A 191 -22.77 9.57 -24.41
N SER A 192 -21.89 9.20 -23.46
CA SER A 192 -22.23 8.24 -22.40
C SER A 192 -21.15 8.18 -21.30
N HIS A 193 -21.55 7.79 -20.09
CA HIS A 193 -20.60 7.50 -19.01
C HIS A 193 -19.54 6.47 -19.41
N ALA A 194 -19.87 5.46 -20.23
CA ALA A 194 -18.92 4.47 -20.72
C ALA A 194 -17.85 5.10 -21.65
N ALA A 195 -18.23 6.03 -22.51
CA ALA A 195 -17.30 6.76 -23.36
C ALA A 195 -16.40 7.71 -22.54
N ALA A 196 -16.96 8.44 -21.57
CA ALA A 196 -16.20 9.27 -20.66
C ALA A 196 -15.18 8.46 -19.85
N TRP A 197 -15.58 7.29 -19.35
CA TRP A 197 -14.73 6.40 -18.57
C TRP A 197 -13.61 5.76 -19.41
N LEU A 198 -13.92 5.26 -20.61
CA LEU A 198 -12.90 4.74 -21.54
C LEU A 198 -11.84 5.79 -21.87
N LYS A 199 -12.27 7.04 -22.11
CA LYS A 199 -11.36 8.18 -22.33
C LYS A 199 -10.45 8.42 -21.12
N ALA A 200 -10.97 8.28 -19.90
CA ALA A 200 -10.21 8.46 -18.66
C ALA A 200 -9.11 7.40 -18.48
N GLU A 201 -9.41 6.09 -18.60
CA GLU A 201 -8.39 5.03 -18.46
C GLU A 201 -7.31 5.12 -19.55
N LEU A 202 -7.66 5.44 -20.79
CA LEU A 202 -6.65 5.63 -21.84
C LEU A 202 -5.74 6.84 -21.55
N GLY A 203 -6.26 7.84 -20.84
CA GLY A 203 -5.48 8.95 -20.28
C GLY A 203 -4.64 8.56 -19.05
N VAL A 204 -4.84 7.38 -18.46
CA VAL A 204 -3.88 6.75 -17.54
C VAL A 204 -2.80 6.03 -18.36
N ILE A 205 -3.20 5.22 -19.35
CA ILE A 205 -2.28 4.41 -20.17
C ILE A 205 -1.25 5.27 -20.93
N GLY A 206 -1.65 6.44 -21.42
CA GLY A 206 -0.74 7.42 -22.04
C GLY A 206 0.38 7.94 -21.13
N ARG A 207 0.33 7.69 -19.82
CA ARG A 207 1.34 8.12 -18.82
C ARG A 207 2.19 6.96 -18.24
N LEU A 208 1.94 5.71 -18.66
CA LEU A 208 2.67 4.53 -18.20
C LEU A 208 3.99 4.36 -18.99
N SER A 209 4.99 3.68 -18.43
CA SER A 209 6.25 3.35 -19.14
C SER A 209 6.03 2.32 -20.26
N ASP A 210 6.95 2.26 -21.24
CA ASP A 210 6.84 1.29 -22.36
C ASP A 210 6.89 -0.16 -21.87
N ALA A 211 7.78 -0.46 -20.91
CA ALA A 211 7.85 -1.75 -20.25
C ALA A 211 6.53 -2.09 -19.53
N TYR A 212 5.94 -1.12 -18.81
CA TYR A 212 4.66 -1.34 -18.15
C TYR A 212 3.51 -1.54 -19.17
N VAL A 213 3.47 -0.82 -20.29
CA VAL A 213 2.48 -1.08 -21.36
C VAL A 213 2.70 -2.48 -21.99
N LEU A 214 3.94 -2.90 -22.22
CA LEU A 214 4.26 -4.22 -22.76
C LEU A 214 3.77 -5.34 -21.81
N TYR A 215 4.19 -5.30 -20.56
CA TYR A 215 3.90 -6.35 -19.57
C TYR A 215 2.46 -6.30 -19.04
N GLU A 216 1.88 -5.12 -18.74
CA GLU A 216 0.51 -5.01 -18.21
C GLU A 216 -0.55 -5.13 -19.32
N HIS A 217 -0.30 -4.59 -20.53
CA HIS A 217 -1.34 -4.45 -21.56
C HIS A 217 -1.19 -5.38 -22.77
N LEU A 218 0.04 -5.74 -23.16
CA LEU A 218 0.29 -6.47 -24.42
C LEU A 218 0.68 -7.94 -24.25
N VAL A 219 1.01 -8.38 -23.02
CA VAL A 219 1.29 -9.79 -22.69
C VAL A 219 0.11 -10.71 -23.02
N GLU A 220 0.44 -11.94 -23.40
CA GLU A 220 -0.52 -12.94 -23.85
C GLU A 220 -1.49 -13.41 -22.76
N VAL A 221 -0.98 -13.72 -21.58
CA VAL A 221 -1.77 -14.23 -20.45
C VAL A 221 -2.05 -13.10 -19.47
N ASN A 222 -3.33 -12.81 -19.25
CA ASN A 222 -3.79 -12.21 -18.00
C ASN A 222 -5.15 -12.82 -17.65
N THR A 223 -5.23 -13.44 -16.48
CA THR A 223 -6.42 -14.12 -15.97
C THR A 223 -6.82 -13.48 -14.64
N PRO A 224 -7.76 -12.53 -14.65
CA PRO A 224 -8.40 -12.07 -13.42
C PRO A 224 -9.37 -13.13 -12.89
N CYS A 225 -9.73 -13.05 -11.61
CA CYS A 225 -10.71 -13.94 -10.99
C CYS A 225 -11.60 -13.18 -10.00
N TYR A 226 -12.75 -13.75 -9.61
CA TYR A 226 -13.48 -13.25 -8.46
C TYR A 226 -12.75 -13.68 -7.17
N PHE A 227 -12.81 -12.83 -6.14
CA PHE A 227 -12.17 -13.10 -4.85
C PHE A 227 -12.65 -14.43 -4.23
N LYS A 228 -13.95 -14.72 -4.30
CA LYS A 228 -14.53 -15.98 -3.81
C LYS A 228 -13.98 -17.21 -4.55
N ASP A 229 -13.67 -17.09 -5.84
CA ASP A 229 -13.05 -18.17 -6.63
C ASP A 229 -11.58 -18.38 -6.22
N PHE A 230 -10.83 -17.30 -6.02
CA PHE A 230 -9.46 -17.34 -5.51
C PHE A 230 -9.38 -18.03 -4.14
N VAL A 231 -10.22 -17.62 -3.18
CA VAL A 231 -10.27 -18.23 -1.84
C VAL A 231 -10.68 -19.70 -1.92
N THR A 232 -11.64 -20.06 -2.79
CA THR A 232 -12.05 -21.46 -3.02
C THR A 232 -10.89 -22.30 -3.56
N LYS A 233 -10.11 -21.75 -4.51
CA LYS A 233 -8.94 -22.41 -5.10
C LYS A 233 -7.76 -22.53 -4.10
N ALA A 234 -7.60 -21.57 -3.19
CA ALA A 234 -6.67 -21.65 -2.07
C ALA A 234 -7.09 -22.74 -1.06
N ALA A 235 -8.38 -22.83 -0.73
CA ALA A 235 -8.95 -23.86 0.15
C ALA A 235 -8.76 -25.28 -0.41
N GLN A 236 -8.92 -25.47 -1.72
CA GLN A 236 -8.61 -26.73 -2.41
C GLN A 236 -7.14 -27.15 -2.29
N ASN A 237 -6.22 -26.20 -2.02
CA ASN A 237 -4.81 -26.46 -1.76
C ASN A 237 -4.47 -26.57 -0.25
N GLY A 238 -5.48 -26.60 0.65
CA GLY A 238 -5.26 -26.70 2.09
C GLY A 238 -4.75 -25.42 2.75
N LEU A 239 -5.03 -24.26 2.14
CA LEU A 239 -4.78 -22.93 2.67
C LEU A 239 -6.11 -22.26 3.07
N GLN A 240 -6.06 -21.20 3.89
CA GLN A 240 -7.22 -20.37 4.24
C GLN A 240 -6.88 -18.88 4.15
N TYR A 241 -7.91 -18.03 4.05
CA TYR A 241 -7.78 -16.58 3.91
C TYR A 241 -7.61 -15.86 5.26
N VAL A 242 -6.54 -15.07 5.38
CA VAL A 242 -6.22 -14.30 6.59
C VAL A 242 -6.75 -12.87 6.47
N ALA A 243 -6.35 -12.11 5.44
CA ALA A 243 -6.66 -10.69 5.25
C ALA A 243 -6.34 -10.23 3.81
N ASP A 244 -6.77 -9.04 3.40
CA ASP A 244 -6.07 -8.29 2.35
C ASP A 244 -5.00 -7.41 3.01
N ALA A 245 -3.84 -7.24 2.36
CA ALA A 245 -2.76 -6.42 2.90
C ALA A 245 -3.17 -4.95 3.11
N GLU A 246 -4.08 -4.40 2.28
CA GLU A 246 -4.79 -3.17 2.64
C GLU A 246 -6.01 -3.52 3.47
N PHE A 247 -5.78 -3.69 4.78
CA PHE A 247 -6.80 -4.07 5.76
C PHE A 247 -8.04 -3.17 5.72
N SER A 248 -7.88 -1.87 5.45
CA SER A 248 -8.98 -0.91 5.30
C SER A 248 -9.90 -1.15 4.09
N SER A 249 -9.57 -2.12 3.22
CA SER A 249 -10.43 -2.59 2.13
C SER A 249 -11.34 -3.76 2.51
N MET A 250 -11.14 -4.35 3.70
CA MET A 250 -11.96 -5.45 4.23
C MET A 250 -13.21 -4.94 4.96
N SER A 251 -13.25 -3.66 5.32
CA SER A 251 -14.24 -3.07 6.23
C SER A 251 -15.40 -2.39 5.50
N PRO A 252 -16.64 -2.88 5.64
CA PRO A 252 -17.84 -2.19 5.13
C PRO A 252 -18.05 -0.79 5.71
N ALA A 253 -17.62 -0.55 6.96
CA ALA A 253 -17.81 0.73 7.66
C ALA A 253 -17.11 1.91 6.95
N ARG A 254 -16.07 1.66 6.14
CA ARG A 254 -15.42 2.68 5.29
C ARG A 254 -16.38 3.35 4.30
N TYR A 255 -17.47 2.67 3.94
CA TYR A 255 -18.49 3.14 3.01
C TYR A 255 -19.76 3.67 3.72
N GLY A 256 -19.68 3.87 5.04
CA GLY A 256 -20.76 4.42 5.87
C GLY A 256 -21.65 3.36 6.52
N PRO A 257 -22.42 3.75 7.56
CA PRO A 257 -23.15 2.80 8.41
C PRO A 257 -24.28 2.07 7.69
N GLU A 258 -24.94 2.67 6.68
CA GLU A 258 -25.92 1.91 5.89
C GLU A 258 -25.24 0.79 5.10
N VAL A 259 -24.11 1.06 4.43
CA VAL A 259 -23.42 0.02 3.65
C VAL A 259 -22.95 -1.13 4.55
N ALA A 260 -22.47 -0.84 5.76
CA ALA A 260 -22.13 -1.85 6.75
C ALA A 260 -23.34 -2.71 7.15
N ALA A 261 -24.40 -2.10 7.67
CA ALA A 261 -25.61 -2.81 8.11
C ALA A 261 -26.29 -3.60 6.97
N ARG A 262 -26.20 -3.11 5.72
CA ARG A 262 -26.69 -3.84 4.53
C ARG A 262 -25.84 -5.08 4.26
N ILE A 263 -24.51 -4.96 4.24
CA ILE A 263 -23.61 -6.07 3.96
C ILE A 263 -23.68 -7.14 5.05
N GLU A 264 -23.69 -6.74 6.33
CA GLU A 264 -23.94 -7.63 7.47
C GLU A 264 -25.29 -8.36 7.37
N GLY A 265 -26.32 -7.71 6.79
CA GLY A 265 -27.64 -8.29 6.57
C GLY A 265 -27.73 -9.33 5.45
N PHE A 266 -26.73 -9.46 4.56
CA PHE A 266 -26.76 -10.44 3.46
C PHE A 266 -25.52 -11.33 3.29
N ALA A 267 -24.36 -10.98 3.86
CA ALA A 267 -23.16 -11.80 3.84
C ALA A 267 -23.18 -12.85 4.97
N ARG A 268 -22.83 -14.11 4.67
CA ARG A 268 -22.79 -15.18 5.69
C ARG A 268 -21.39 -15.49 6.22
N THR A 269 -20.38 -14.91 5.60
CA THR A 269 -18.95 -15.11 5.89
C THR A 269 -18.19 -13.83 5.58
N LEU A 270 -16.98 -13.68 6.13
CA LEU A 270 -16.06 -12.61 5.75
C LEU A 270 -15.82 -12.59 4.23
N VAL A 271 -15.62 -13.77 3.63
CA VAL A 271 -15.36 -13.92 2.19
C VAL A 271 -16.51 -13.39 1.32
N GLU A 272 -17.76 -13.58 1.74
CA GLU A 272 -18.91 -13.01 1.04
C GLU A 272 -19.01 -11.50 1.22
N SER A 273 -18.85 -10.98 2.45
CA SER A 273 -18.85 -9.54 2.74
C SER A 273 -17.87 -8.80 1.83
N GLU A 274 -16.63 -9.29 1.78
CA GLU A 274 -15.58 -8.73 0.94
C GLU A 274 -15.82 -8.92 -0.56
N GLN A 275 -16.47 -10.01 -0.99
CA GLN A 275 -16.86 -10.17 -2.39
C GLN A 275 -17.94 -9.16 -2.82
N TYR A 276 -18.83 -8.75 -1.91
CA TYR A 276 -19.79 -7.67 -2.18
C TYR A 276 -19.12 -6.29 -2.20
N LEU A 277 -18.10 -6.05 -1.37
CA LEU A 277 -17.26 -4.85 -1.46
C LEU A 277 -16.54 -4.75 -2.81
N ASP A 278 -16.05 -5.86 -3.37
CA ASP A 278 -15.43 -5.88 -4.70
C ASP A 278 -16.40 -5.47 -5.83
N TYR A 279 -17.70 -5.80 -5.69
CA TYR A 279 -18.73 -5.34 -6.62
C TYR A 279 -19.03 -3.84 -6.45
N LEU A 280 -19.21 -3.39 -5.20
CA LEU A 280 -19.52 -1.99 -4.87
C LEU A 280 -18.40 -1.03 -5.29
N THR A 281 -17.14 -1.46 -5.14
CA THR A 281 -15.94 -0.66 -5.42
C THR A 281 -15.38 -0.86 -6.83
N VAL A 282 -15.97 -1.77 -7.62
CA VAL A 282 -15.48 -2.18 -8.95
C VAL A 282 -13.99 -2.59 -8.88
N ARG A 283 -13.64 -3.42 -7.88
CA ARG A 283 -12.24 -3.68 -7.52
C ARG A 283 -11.43 -4.31 -8.65
N PHE A 284 -10.25 -3.74 -8.91
CA PHE A 284 -9.33 -4.17 -9.96
C PHE A 284 -8.23 -5.12 -9.46
N PHE A 285 -7.86 -5.07 -8.17
CA PHE A 285 -6.69 -5.75 -7.63
C PHE A 285 -6.88 -6.16 -6.16
N ARG A 286 -6.34 -7.33 -5.79
CA ARG A 286 -6.27 -7.83 -4.40
C ARG A 286 -4.84 -8.24 -4.03
N ARG A 287 -4.58 -8.25 -2.72
CA ARG A 287 -3.29 -8.55 -2.09
C ARG A 287 -3.56 -9.49 -0.92
N SER A 288 -4.07 -10.69 -1.21
CA SER A 288 -4.57 -11.61 -0.19
C SER A 288 -3.44 -12.30 0.57
N LEU A 289 -3.55 -12.30 1.90
CA LEU A 289 -2.78 -13.09 2.83
C LEU A 289 -3.47 -14.44 3.05
N LEU A 290 -2.69 -15.51 2.99
CA LEU A 290 -3.10 -16.90 3.19
C LEU A 290 -2.24 -17.55 4.28
N CYS A 291 -2.81 -18.52 5.00
CA CYS A 291 -2.05 -19.42 5.89
C CYS A 291 -2.54 -20.86 5.72
N HIS A 292 -1.95 -21.83 6.43
CA HIS A 292 -2.41 -23.22 6.42
C HIS A 292 -3.82 -23.35 7.02
N HIS A 293 -4.68 -24.21 6.44
CA HIS A 293 -6.05 -24.41 6.93
C HIS A 293 -6.13 -24.97 8.36
N GLU A 294 -5.06 -25.58 8.88
CA GLU A 294 -4.98 -26.07 10.25
C GLU A 294 -4.81 -24.95 11.31
N VAL A 295 -4.47 -23.73 10.90
CA VAL A 295 -4.31 -22.58 11.80
C VAL A 295 -5.67 -22.13 12.31
N ARG A 296 -5.78 -21.80 13.60
CA ARG A 296 -7.00 -21.23 14.18
C ARG A 296 -6.90 -19.71 14.21
N LEU A 297 -7.65 -19.06 13.32
CA LEU A 297 -7.81 -17.60 13.31
C LEU A 297 -8.87 -17.18 14.34
N ASN A 298 -8.67 -16.04 14.99
CA ASN A 298 -9.65 -15.37 15.84
C ASN A 298 -9.99 -14.02 15.23
N ARG A 299 -11.19 -13.87 14.67
CA ARG A 299 -11.63 -12.66 13.95
C ARG A 299 -11.95 -11.46 14.86
N LYS A 300 -12.13 -11.68 16.16
CA LYS A 300 -12.50 -10.63 17.12
C LYS A 300 -11.30 -9.79 17.52
N LEU A 301 -11.29 -8.52 17.11
CA LEU A 301 -10.23 -7.57 17.44
C LEU A 301 -10.57 -6.79 18.71
N THR A 302 -9.65 -6.84 19.67
CA THR A 302 -9.78 -6.30 21.03
C THR A 302 -8.53 -5.52 21.43
N ALA A 303 -8.66 -4.55 22.33
CA ALA A 303 -7.57 -3.62 22.68
C ALA A 303 -6.26 -4.29 23.14
N ASP A 304 -6.31 -5.47 23.76
CA ASP A 304 -5.13 -6.25 24.14
C ASP A 304 -4.29 -6.72 22.94
N ARG A 305 -4.90 -6.84 21.74
CA ARG A 305 -4.21 -7.14 20.48
C ARG A 305 -3.24 -6.04 20.03
N LEU A 306 -3.32 -4.84 20.61
CA LEU A 306 -2.38 -3.74 20.37
C LEU A 306 -1.14 -3.78 21.28
N ALA A 307 -1.09 -4.66 22.28
CA ALA A 307 0.00 -4.70 23.25
C ALA A 307 1.39 -4.82 22.58
N GLY A 308 2.26 -3.84 22.84
CA GLY A 308 3.59 -3.72 22.25
C GLY A 308 3.65 -3.40 20.76
N ARG A 309 2.51 -3.19 20.06
CA ARG A 309 2.52 -2.75 18.65
C ARG A 309 3.01 -1.32 18.51
N VAL A 310 3.56 -1.01 17.35
CA VAL A 310 3.78 0.38 16.91
C VAL A 310 2.49 0.87 16.24
N VAL A 311 2.06 2.06 16.63
CA VAL A 311 0.92 2.78 16.05
C VAL A 311 1.48 4.00 15.31
N THR A 312 1.12 4.16 14.04
CA THR A 312 1.55 5.29 13.20
C THR A 312 0.33 5.97 12.58
N SER A 313 0.23 7.29 12.68
CA SER A 313 -0.92 8.03 12.12
C SER A 313 -0.77 8.27 10.61
N ARG A 314 -1.82 7.99 9.83
CA ARG A 314 -2.02 8.55 8.47
C ARG A 314 -2.74 9.92 8.54
N LEU A 315 -3.29 10.28 9.70
CA LEU A 315 -3.99 11.53 10.00
C LEU A 315 -3.03 12.63 10.49
N LYS A 316 -3.30 13.88 10.09
CA LYS A 316 -2.66 15.11 10.58
C LYS A 316 -3.72 16.06 11.18
N PRO A 317 -3.40 16.88 12.20
CA PRO A 317 -4.32 17.88 12.72
C PRO A 317 -4.63 18.94 11.65
N SER A 318 -5.88 19.43 11.66
CA SER A 318 -6.40 20.43 10.71
C SER A 318 -7.33 21.48 11.34
N GLY A 319 -7.69 21.29 12.60
CA GLY A 319 -8.48 22.17 13.46
C GLY A 319 -8.47 21.61 14.88
N ASP A 320 -9.13 22.30 15.82
CA ASP A 320 -9.35 21.75 17.16
C ASP A 320 -10.27 20.53 17.06
N GLY A 321 -9.91 19.41 17.69
CA GLY A 321 -10.59 18.10 17.53
C GLY A 321 -10.56 17.44 16.14
N VAL A 322 -10.18 18.16 15.07
CA VAL A 322 -10.36 17.70 13.67
C VAL A 322 -9.06 17.30 12.97
N PHE A 323 -8.98 16.04 12.56
CA PHE A 323 -7.83 15.42 11.89
C PHE A 323 -8.17 14.96 10.47
N ARG A 324 -7.20 15.01 9.54
CA ARG A 324 -7.36 14.69 8.11
C ARG A 324 -6.21 13.85 7.57
N SER A 325 -6.52 12.93 6.67
CA SER A 325 -5.57 12.11 5.92
C SER A 325 -5.34 12.69 4.52
N SER A 326 -4.33 12.18 3.80
CA SER A 326 -4.07 12.59 2.40
C SER A 326 -5.07 12.04 1.38
N ASP A 327 -5.78 10.94 1.69
CA ASP A 327 -6.87 10.38 0.88
C ASP A 327 -8.26 10.95 1.24
N GLY A 328 -8.30 12.00 2.08
CA GLY A 328 -9.50 12.81 2.32
C GLY A 328 -10.40 12.34 3.47
N MET A 329 -10.06 11.25 4.16
CA MET A 329 -10.75 10.84 5.40
C MET A 329 -10.60 11.94 6.46
N VAL A 330 -11.71 12.25 7.15
CA VAL A 330 -11.82 13.24 8.22
C VAL A 330 -12.25 12.54 9.50
N ILE A 331 -11.59 12.83 10.62
CA ILE A 331 -12.01 12.45 11.97
C ILE A 331 -12.26 13.73 12.74
N ASP A 332 -13.47 13.89 13.27
CA ASP A 332 -13.80 14.87 14.30
C ASP A 332 -13.94 14.09 15.60
N THR A 333 -13.20 14.46 16.65
CA THR A 333 -13.27 13.81 17.96
C THR A 333 -13.35 14.85 19.07
N GLN A 334 -14.45 14.77 19.82
CA GLN A 334 -14.66 15.54 21.04
C GLN A 334 -14.12 14.79 22.29
N ASP A 335 -13.63 13.56 22.12
CA ASP A 335 -12.92 12.83 23.18
C ASP A 335 -11.50 13.40 23.38
N PRO A 336 -11.14 13.89 24.58
CA PRO A 336 -9.83 14.49 24.84
C PRO A 336 -8.65 13.51 24.78
N LEU A 337 -8.86 12.22 25.07
CA LEU A 337 -7.81 11.19 25.04
C LEU A 337 -7.51 10.76 23.61
N ILE A 338 -8.53 10.57 22.77
CA ILE A 338 -8.36 10.29 21.34
C ILE A 338 -7.72 11.49 20.63
N GLY A 339 -8.20 12.71 20.92
CA GLY A 339 -7.60 13.95 20.40
C GLY A 339 -6.13 14.09 20.81
N ALA A 340 -5.81 13.88 22.09
CA ALA A 340 -4.44 13.88 22.59
C ALA A 340 -3.55 12.79 21.94
N ALA A 341 -4.08 11.59 21.71
CA ALA A 341 -3.35 10.50 21.08
C ALA A 341 -3.03 10.79 19.60
N LEU A 342 -4.01 11.26 18.82
CA LEU A 342 -3.82 11.63 17.41
C LEU A 342 -2.88 12.84 17.26
N GLN A 343 -3.04 13.85 18.12
CA GLN A 343 -2.12 15.00 18.17
C GLN A 343 -0.69 14.58 18.54
N THR A 344 -0.53 13.65 19.49
CA THR A 344 0.77 13.08 19.85
C THR A 344 1.40 12.36 18.65
N LEU A 345 0.66 11.45 18.00
CA LEU A 345 1.17 10.69 16.85
C LEU A 345 1.58 11.58 15.66
N SER A 346 0.98 12.75 15.49
CA SER A 346 1.36 13.70 14.43
C SER A 346 2.82 14.20 14.55
N GLY A 347 3.39 14.19 15.76
CA GLY A 347 4.79 14.50 16.03
C GLY A 347 5.75 13.31 15.94
N TYR A 348 5.22 12.09 15.76
CA TYR A 348 5.99 10.84 15.68
C TYR A 348 5.63 10.06 14.40
N PRO A 349 6.09 10.50 13.21
CA PRO A 349 5.77 9.86 11.94
C PRO A 349 6.41 8.47 11.76
N GLN A 350 7.38 8.10 12.61
CA GLN A 350 7.90 6.74 12.76
C GLN A 350 7.01 5.83 13.65
N GLY A 351 5.99 6.41 14.28
CA GLY A 351 5.08 5.75 15.21
C GLY A 351 5.58 5.65 16.65
N LEU A 352 4.66 5.31 17.56
CA LEU A 352 4.90 5.08 18.98
C LEU A 352 4.46 3.68 19.38
N ARG A 353 5.07 3.08 20.41
CA ARG A 353 4.55 1.83 20.99
C ARG A 353 3.20 2.13 21.67
N PHE A 354 2.22 1.23 21.59
CA PHE A 354 0.86 1.48 22.11
C PHE A 354 0.85 1.90 23.60
N GLU A 355 1.63 1.23 24.45
CA GLU A 355 1.77 1.59 25.86
C GLU A 355 2.40 2.98 26.07
N GLU A 356 3.33 3.37 25.19
CA GLU A 356 3.99 4.67 25.20
C GLU A 356 3.01 5.78 24.77
N LEU A 357 2.19 5.52 23.75
CA LEU A 357 1.12 6.38 23.29
C LEU A 357 0.08 6.63 24.40
N CYS A 358 -0.38 5.58 25.09
CA CYS A 358 -1.28 5.72 26.24
C CYS A 358 -0.68 6.62 27.35
N VAL A 359 0.62 6.46 27.66
CA VAL A 359 1.31 7.31 28.66
C VAL A 359 1.38 8.75 28.20
N ARG A 360 1.76 9.03 26.95
CA ARG A 360 1.90 10.40 26.41
C ARG A 360 0.54 11.11 26.26
N ALA A 361 -0.48 10.41 25.78
CA ALA A 361 -1.84 10.96 25.63
C ALA A 361 -2.51 11.25 26.98
N ALA A 362 -2.34 10.38 27.99
CA ALA A 362 -2.84 10.68 29.34
C ALA A 362 -2.05 11.84 30.00
N ALA A 363 -0.73 11.90 29.78
CA ALA A 363 0.12 12.96 30.36
C ALA A 363 -0.21 14.35 29.81
N THR A 364 -0.64 14.47 28.56
CA THR A 364 -1.15 15.74 27.99
C THR A 364 -2.49 16.16 28.59
N LEU A 365 -3.25 15.23 29.18
CA LEU A 365 -4.41 15.49 30.04
C LEU A 365 -4.05 15.64 31.54
N GLY A 366 -2.76 15.77 31.87
CA GLY A 366 -2.27 15.99 33.24
C GLY A 366 -2.38 14.79 34.19
N ARG A 367 -2.59 13.56 33.68
CA ARG A 367 -2.87 12.37 34.49
C ARG A 367 -2.13 11.11 34.01
N PRO A 368 -1.88 10.10 34.86
CA PRO A 368 -1.41 8.80 34.40
C PRO A 368 -2.51 8.03 33.63
N PRO A 369 -2.15 7.12 32.71
CA PRO A 369 -3.12 6.26 32.04
C PRO A 369 -3.63 5.17 33.00
N THR A 370 -4.94 5.02 33.06
CA THR A 370 -5.64 3.93 33.77
C THR A 370 -5.71 2.66 32.92
N ARG A 371 -6.53 1.69 33.35
CA ARG A 371 -6.90 0.54 32.51
C ARG A 371 -7.94 0.93 31.44
N ILE A 372 -8.95 1.71 31.84
CA ILE A 372 -10.09 2.09 30.99
C ILE A 372 -9.58 2.88 29.77
N ASP A 373 -8.67 3.85 29.99
CA ASP A 373 -8.01 4.61 28.91
C ASP A 373 -7.34 3.73 27.84
N ARG A 374 -6.87 2.53 28.20
CA ARG A 374 -6.23 1.59 27.26
C ARG A 374 -7.25 0.73 26.51
N GLU A 375 -8.38 0.45 27.15
CA GLU A 375 -9.47 -0.32 26.55
C GLU A 375 -10.25 0.56 25.55
N GLU A 376 -10.52 1.82 25.92
CA GLU A 376 -11.16 2.84 25.07
C GLU A 376 -10.26 3.26 23.89
N LEU A 377 -9.07 3.82 24.15
CA LEU A 377 -8.12 4.22 23.08
C LEU A 377 -7.73 3.03 22.20
N GLY A 378 -7.67 1.83 22.77
CA GLY A 378 -7.38 0.61 22.01
C GLY A 378 -8.51 0.19 21.08
N GLY A 379 -9.77 0.37 21.47
CA GLY A 379 -10.94 0.18 20.59
C GLY A 379 -10.90 1.16 19.42
N THR A 380 -10.83 2.47 19.71
CA THR A 380 -10.82 3.51 18.67
C THR A 380 -9.63 3.39 17.71
N LEU A 381 -8.45 2.97 18.17
CA LEU A 381 -7.30 2.72 17.28
C LEU A 381 -7.49 1.50 16.38
N LEU A 382 -8.27 0.49 16.78
CA LEU A 382 -8.63 -0.64 15.92
C LEU A 382 -9.68 -0.24 14.87
N GLU A 383 -10.64 0.61 15.23
CA GLU A 383 -11.60 1.20 14.29
C GLU A 383 -10.91 2.13 13.27
N LEU A 384 -9.97 2.95 13.72
CA LEU A 384 -9.12 3.78 12.85
C LEU A 384 -8.17 2.94 11.98
N PHE A 385 -7.75 1.76 12.42
CA PHE A 385 -6.99 0.83 11.58
C PHE A 385 -7.89 0.17 10.51
N ALA A 386 -9.10 -0.26 10.89
CA ALA A 386 -10.10 -0.84 9.98
C ALA A 386 -10.64 0.16 8.96
N THR A 387 -10.57 1.47 9.21
CA THR A 387 -10.96 2.53 8.26
C THR A 387 -9.77 3.15 7.50
N GLY A 388 -8.53 2.94 7.98
CA GLY A 388 -7.30 3.37 7.31
C GLY A 388 -6.68 4.67 7.80
N GLY A 389 -7.16 5.23 8.92
CA GLY A 389 -6.62 6.45 9.56
C GLY A 389 -5.32 6.24 10.38
N VAL A 390 -5.07 5.02 10.86
CA VAL A 390 -3.79 4.61 11.46
C VAL A 390 -3.25 3.34 10.81
N LEU A 391 -1.95 3.13 10.97
CA LEU A 391 -1.25 1.90 10.66
C LEU A 391 -0.77 1.23 11.95
N LEU A 392 -0.74 -0.10 11.92
CA LEU A 392 -0.18 -0.93 12.98
C LEU A 392 1.02 -1.70 12.44
N GLY A 393 2.05 -1.83 13.28
CA GLY A 393 3.25 -2.65 13.02
C GLY A 393 3.77 -3.27 14.31
N THR A 394 4.87 -4.01 14.23
CA THR A 394 5.64 -4.47 15.41
C THR A 394 7.12 -4.11 15.38
N TRP A 395 7.61 -3.64 14.24
CA TRP A 395 8.88 -2.93 14.09
C TRP A 395 8.68 -1.43 14.34
N LYS A 396 9.60 -0.79 15.08
CA LYS A 396 9.71 0.68 15.11
C LYS A 396 10.76 1.06 14.06
N PRO A 397 10.39 1.64 12.90
CA PRO A 397 11.31 1.87 11.80
C PRO A 397 12.49 2.77 12.19
N LEU A 398 13.70 2.40 11.77
CA LEU A 398 14.95 3.07 12.16
C LEU A 398 15.25 4.33 11.32
N TRP A 399 14.24 5.17 11.11
CA TRP A 399 14.37 6.44 10.37
C TRP A 399 13.97 7.65 11.21
N THR A 400 14.50 8.82 10.83
CA THR A 400 14.25 10.09 11.53
C THR A 400 13.86 11.20 10.55
N PRO A 401 12.89 12.07 10.89
CA PRO A 401 12.63 13.31 10.17
C PRO A 401 13.61 14.44 10.56
N GLN A 402 14.48 14.23 11.56
CA GLN A 402 15.44 15.22 12.05
C GLN A 402 16.79 15.07 11.33
N ILE A 403 17.39 16.20 10.92
CA ILE A 403 18.67 16.21 10.20
C ILE A 403 19.81 16.46 11.21
N SER A 404 20.59 15.42 11.50
CA SER A 404 21.78 15.52 12.36
C SER A 404 22.90 16.36 11.72
N SER A 405 23.97 16.64 12.47
CA SER A 405 25.19 17.27 11.95
C SER A 405 25.94 16.40 10.93
N ARG A 406 25.65 15.09 10.92
CA ARG A 406 26.29 14.06 10.08
C ARG A 406 25.28 13.11 9.42
N PRO A 407 24.35 13.60 8.58
CA PRO A 407 23.20 12.83 8.12
C PRO A 407 23.61 11.61 7.28
N LYS A 408 22.88 10.51 7.46
CA LYS A 408 23.23 9.20 6.92
C LYS A 408 22.01 8.47 6.36
N ALA A 409 22.17 7.78 5.21
CA ALA A 409 21.17 6.90 4.60
C ALA A 409 21.67 5.43 4.58
N ALA A 410 20.75 4.48 4.35
CA ALA A 410 21.09 3.06 4.20
C ALA A 410 21.96 2.79 2.96
N ARG A 411 22.76 1.72 2.96
CA ARG A 411 23.70 1.46 1.85
C ARG A 411 22.94 1.13 0.56
N PHE A 412 21.83 0.38 0.62
CA PHE A 412 20.94 0.19 -0.52
C PHE A 412 20.46 1.53 -1.10
N SER A 413 19.92 2.44 -0.28
CA SER A 413 19.40 3.72 -0.81
C SER A 413 20.49 4.58 -1.47
N ARG A 414 21.70 4.56 -0.90
CA ARG A 414 22.88 5.24 -1.46
C ARG A 414 23.36 4.61 -2.77
N HIS A 415 23.29 3.28 -2.88
CA HIS A 415 23.67 2.53 -4.06
C HIS A 415 22.66 2.75 -5.20
N GLU A 416 21.36 2.68 -4.89
CA GLU A 416 20.28 2.96 -5.83
C GLU A 416 20.37 4.38 -6.38
N ALA A 417 20.49 5.40 -5.51
CA ALA A 417 20.61 6.80 -5.93
C ALA A 417 21.81 7.07 -6.87
N ALA A 418 22.88 6.28 -6.78
CA ALA A 418 24.02 6.37 -7.68
C ALA A 418 23.72 5.82 -9.08
N HIS A 419 22.91 4.75 -9.20
CA HIS A 419 22.69 4.01 -10.45
C HIS A 419 21.29 4.19 -11.08
N SER A 420 20.33 4.74 -10.33
CA SER A 420 18.91 4.82 -10.69
C SER A 420 18.30 6.20 -10.37
N GLU A 421 17.17 6.50 -11.00
CA GLU A 421 16.29 7.65 -10.71
C GLU A 421 15.22 7.31 -9.66
N GLN A 422 15.34 6.15 -9.01
CA GLN A 422 14.48 5.69 -7.92
C GLN A 422 15.32 5.06 -6.81
N THR A 423 14.82 5.14 -5.58
CA THR A 423 15.40 4.45 -4.41
C THR A 423 14.32 3.98 -3.44
N THR A 424 14.61 2.96 -2.66
CA THR A 424 13.79 2.50 -1.55
C THR A 424 14.08 3.31 -0.28
N ASN A 425 13.03 3.68 0.46
CA ASN A 425 13.16 4.31 1.79
C ASN A 425 13.09 3.29 2.94
N LEU A 426 13.32 3.76 4.17
CA LEU A 426 13.28 2.96 5.40
C LEU A 426 11.85 2.57 5.85
N ARG A 427 10.85 2.79 4.99
CA ARG A 427 9.46 2.31 5.12
C ARG A 427 9.10 1.31 4.01
N HIS A 428 10.10 0.83 3.26
CA HIS A 428 9.96 -0.12 2.14
C HIS A 428 9.08 0.41 1.00
N GLN A 429 9.22 1.70 0.69
CA GLN A 429 8.53 2.40 -0.39
C GLN A 429 9.54 2.93 -1.41
N THR A 430 9.26 2.79 -2.69
CA THR A 430 10.04 3.43 -3.76
C THR A 430 9.75 4.93 -3.84
N ILE A 431 10.82 5.73 -3.97
CA ILE A 431 10.85 7.19 -4.05
C ILE A 431 11.57 7.59 -5.34
N SER A 432 10.93 8.37 -6.21
CA SER A 432 11.58 8.97 -7.39
C SER A 432 12.49 10.12 -7.00
N LEU A 433 13.66 10.19 -7.64
CA LEU A 433 14.75 11.11 -7.34
C LEU A 433 15.11 11.96 -8.58
N ASP A 434 15.22 13.28 -8.40
CA ASP A 434 15.85 14.14 -9.41
C ASP A 434 17.39 14.14 -9.29
N PRO A 435 18.15 14.76 -10.22
CA PRO A 435 19.62 14.73 -10.19
C PRO A 435 20.23 15.27 -8.90
N LEU A 436 19.58 16.24 -8.24
CA LEU A 436 20.06 16.79 -6.96
C LEU A 436 19.73 15.85 -5.80
N ASP A 437 18.54 15.27 -5.76
CA ASP A 437 18.19 14.21 -4.78
C ASP A 437 19.23 13.06 -4.86
N ARG A 438 19.57 12.60 -6.06
CA ARG A 438 20.61 11.58 -6.30
C ARG A 438 21.99 12.01 -5.81
N ALA A 439 22.39 13.24 -6.14
CA ALA A 439 23.71 13.79 -5.77
C ALA A 439 23.89 13.99 -4.25
N ILE A 440 22.79 14.28 -3.54
CA ILE A 440 22.71 14.31 -2.08
C ILE A 440 22.76 12.88 -1.52
N ILE A 441 21.79 12.03 -1.86
CA ILE A 441 21.58 10.72 -1.22
C ILE A 441 22.83 9.84 -1.34
N ARG A 442 23.47 9.78 -2.52
CA ARG A 442 24.71 9.00 -2.71
C ARG A 442 25.85 9.40 -1.73
N ARG A 443 25.83 10.64 -1.21
CA ARG A 443 26.81 11.20 -0.27
C ARG A 443 26.37 11.20 1.20
N LEU A 444 25.19 10.67 1.55
CA LEU A 444 24.74 10.54 2.95
C LEU A 444 25.42 9.36 3.67
N ASP A 445 26.75 9.39 3.74
CA ASP A 445 27.60 8.39 4.39
C ASP A 445 27.92 8.68 5.86
N GLY A 446 27.38 9.76 6.43
CA GLY A 446 27.78 10.27 7.74
C GLY A 446 28.98 11.22 7.70
N ARG A 447 29.28 11.83 6.55
CA ARG A 447 30.04 13.10 6.47
C ARG A 447 29.30 14.24 7.18
N SER A 448 30.01 15.32 7.53
CA SER A 448 29.37 16.54 8.05
C SER A 448 28.55 17.25 6.97
N ARG A 449 27.50 17.99 7.37
CA ARG A 449 26.68 18.82 6.46
C ARG A 449 27.54 19.76 5.59
N GLN A 450 28.57 20.40 6.14
CA GLN A 450 29.49 21.24 5.34
C GLN A 450 30.16 20.47 4.20
N ALA A 451 30.76 19.31 4.49
CA ALA A 451 31.42 18.46 3.48
C ALA A 451 30.44 17.75 2.52
N LEU A 452 29.13 17.90 2.75
CA LEU A 452 28.08 17.56 1.79
C LEU A 452 27.78 18.75 0.87
N TYR A 453 27.59 19.97 1.39
CA TYR A 453 27.40 21.18 0.57
C TYR A 453 28.60 21.43 -0.34
N ASP A 454 29.82 21.42 0.20
CA ASP A 454 31.06 21.69 -0.54
C ASP A 454 31.15 20.77 -1.78
N ALA A 455 30.84 19.48 -1.59
CA ALA A 455 30.89 18.45 -2.63
C ALA A 455 29.69 18.46 -3.61
N ILE A 456 28.62 19.21 -3.31
CA ILE A 456 27.48 19.41 -4.22
C ILE A 456 27.67 20.70 -5.01
N VAL A 457 28.13 21.78 -4.38
CA VAL A 457 28.52 23.01 -5.05
C VAL A 457 29.64 22.73 -6.04
N ASP A 458 30.64 21.93 -5.66
CA ASP A 458 31.73 21.51 -6.56
C ASP A 458 31.23 20.72 -7.78
N ASP A 459 30.33 19.72 -7.58
CA ASP A 459 29.66 18.99 -8.66
C ASP A 459 28.94 19.95 -9.63
N VAL A 460 28.15 20.91 -9.11
CA VAL A 460 27.29 21.81 -9.91
C VAL A 460 28.09 22.92 -10.59
N VAL A 461 29.17 23.41 -9.98
CA VAL A 461 30.10 24.38 -10.60
C VAL A 461 30.86 23.70 -11.73
N HIS A 462 31.44 22.52 -11.51
CA HIS A 462 32.19 21.80 -12.54
C HIS A 462 31.31 21.09 -13.58
N GLY A 463 29.99 21.05 -13.40
CA GLY A 463 29.03 20.53 -14.39
C GLY A 463 28.91 19.00 -14.40
N VAL A 464 29.13 18.35 -13.26
CA VAL A 464 28.84 16.91 -13.04
C VAL A 464 27.34 16.64 -13.18
N PHE A 465 26.51 17.61 -12.78
CA PHE A 465 25.09 17.71 -13.13
C PHE A 465 24.66 19.19 -13.11
N ASN A 466 23.52 19.50 -13.74
CA ASN A 466 22.94 20.84 -13.71
C ASN A 466 21.89 20.95 -12.59
N VAL A 467 21.81 22.14 -11.98
CA VAL A 467 20.64 22.62 -11.23
C VAL A 467 20.11 23.83 -11.97
N GLU A 468 18.82 23.84 -12.27
CA GLU A 468 18.17 24.88 -13.07
C GLU A 468 17.07 25.58 -12.27
N ARG A 469 16.91 26.87 -12.55
CA ARG A 469 15.86 27.72 -12.00
C ARG A 469 15.33 28.60 -13.13
N GLU A 470 14.01 28.57 -13.35
CA GLU A 470 13.34 29.40 -14.37
C GLU A 470 13.89 29.21 -15.80
N GLY A 471 14.61 28.09 -16.06
CA GLY A 471 15.27 27.76 -17.33
C GLY A 471 16.78 28.09 -17.39
N GLU A 472 17.34 28.74 -16.36
CA GLU A 472 18.77 29.08 -16.28
C GLU A 472 19.52 28.17 -15.29
N ARG A 473 20.77 27.79 -15.64
CA ARG A 473 21.64 27.00 -14.76
C ARG A 473 22.17 27.86 -13.61
N VAL A 474 21.95 27.42 -12.37
CA VAL A 474 22.40 28.14 -11.17
C VAL A 474 23.71 27.57 -10.65
N THR A 475 24.67 28.45 -10.36
CA THR A 475 25.99 28.12 -9.79
C THR A 475 26.34 28.93 -8.54
N ASN A 476 25.40 29.70 -7.97
CA ASN A 476 25.63 30.46 -6.73
C ASN A 476 25.72 29.51 -5.52
N PRO A 477 26.86 29.44 -4.79
CA PRO A 477 27.03 28.55 -3.65
C PRO A 477 26.02 28.76 -2.52
N GLU A 478 25.63 30.01 -2.22
CA GLU A 478 24.74 30.33 -1.10
C GLU A 478 23.33 29.77 -1.35
N TRP A 479 22.78 30.04 -2.54
CA TRP A 479 21.47 29.52 -2.95
C TRP A 479 21.49 27.98 -3.14
N LEU A 480 22.61 27.42 -3.60
CA LEU A 480 22.76 25.96 -3.68
C LEU A 480 22.77 25.32 -2.28
N ALA A 481 23.35 25.96 -1.25
CA ALA A 481 23.28 25.48 0.13
C ALA A 481 21.84 25.54 0.68
N GLU A 482 21.12 26.65 0.48
CA GLU A 482 19.69 26.77 0.85
C GLU A 482 18.82 25.68 0.18
N LEU A 483 19.07 25.40 -1.10
CA LEU A 483 18.35 24.37 -1.84
C LEU A 483 18.69 22.96 -1.31
N VAL A 484 19.96 22.66 -1.01
CA VAL A 484 20.35 21.37 -0.42
C VAL A 484 19.69 21.16 0.94
N ASP A 485 19.52 22.21 1.76
CA ASP A 485 18.81 22.09 3.03
C ASP A 485 17.31 21.79 2.84
N GLN A 486 16.61 22.51 1.95
CA GLN A 486 15.22 22.20 1.59
C GLN A 486 15.06 20.76 1.05
N LYS A 487 16.05 20.27 0.30
CA LYS A 487 16.11 18.89 -0.17
C LYS A 487 16.35 17.90 0.97
N LEU A 488 17.26 18.19 1.90
CA LEU A 488 17.51 17.35 3.07
C LEU A 488 16.26 17.22 3.97
N GLU A 489 15.49 18.29 4.15
CA GLU A 489 14.21 18.26 4.88
C GLU A 489 13.19 17.33 4.19
N ARG A 490 13.06 17.43 2.87
CA ARG A 490 12.23 16.50 2.08
C ARG A 490 12.71 15.05 2.19
N ILE A 491 14.02 14.80 2.07
CA ILE A 491 14.64 13.47 2.18
C ILE A 491 14.40 12.85 3.58
N ALA A 492 14.50 13.67 4.64
CA ALA A 492 14.19 13.25 6.00
C ALA A 492 12.70 12.90 6.17
N ALA A 493 11.78 13.77 5.72
CA ALA A 493 10.34 13.52 5.75
C ALA A 493 9.89 12.32 4.87
N GLN A 494 10.65 12.02 3.81
CA GLN A 494 10.48 10.83 2.97
C GLN A 494 10.99 9.54 3.63
N GLY A 495 11.67 9.60 4.78
CA GLY A 495 12.13 8.43 5.53
C GLY A 495 13.41 7.79 4.97
N LEU A 496 14.32 8.61 4.44
CA LEU A 496 15.61 8.17 3.88
C LEU A 496 16.80 8.37 4.84
N LEU A 497 16.63 9.14 5.92
CA LEU A 497 17.66 9.31 6.96
C LEU A 497 17.53 8.24 8.05
N LEU A 498 18.64 7.57 8.35
CA LEU A 498 18.80 6.67 9.48
C LEU A 498 18.87 7.45 10.80
N VAL A 499 18.39 6.82 11.87
CA VAL A 499 18.58 7.27 13.25
C VAL A 499 20.06 7.19 13.66
N ASP A 500 20.54 8.18 14.40
CA ASP A 500 21.88 8.27 14.98
C ASP A 500 21.87 8.83 16.43
N GLU A 501 23.04 8.93 17.06
CA GLU A 501 23.17 9.38 18.46
C GLU A 501 22.72 10.82 18.71
N GLU A 502 22.66 11.67 17.68
CA GLU A 502 22.13 13.03 17.78
C GLU A 502 20.60 13.08 17.68
N THR A 503 19.97 12.05 17.07
CA THR A 503 18.55 12.08 16.68
C THR A 503 17.65 11.11 17.47
N ASP A 504 18.10 9.91 17.85
CA ASP A 504 17.47 9.10 18.90
C ASP A 504 18.41 8.00 19.46
N THR A 505 18.54 7.93 20.79
CA THR A 505 19.37 6.92 21.49
C THR A 505 18.57 5.73 22.06
N SER A 506 17.25 5.70 21.86
CA SER A 506 16.33 4.70 22.41
C SER A 506 16.05 3.53 21.46
N ILE A 507 15.71 3.81 20.19
CA ILE A 507 14.98 2.89 19.30
C ILE A 507 15.70 1.55 19.09
N SER A 508 17.03 1.57 18.89
CA SER A 508 17.81 0.34 18.68
C SER A 508 17.81 -0.60 19.89
N LYS A 509 17.66 -0.07 21.11
CA LYS A 509 17.52 -0.88 22.33
C LYS A 509 16.09 -1.38 22.50
N GLU A 510 15.10 -0.54 22.16
CA GLU A 510 13.68 -0.91 22.21
C GLU A 510 13.34 -2.09 21.29
N ASN A 511 13.80 -2.06 20.03
CA ASN A 511 13.50 -3.15 19.08
C ASN A 511 14.12 -4.48 19.54
N ILE A 512 15.36 -4.50 20.03
CA ILE A 512 16.01 -5.71 20.56
C ILE A 512 15.29 -6.21 21.82
N ALA A 513 14.95 -5.32 22.75
CA ALA A 513 14.26 -5.69 23.98
C ALA A 513 12.84 -6.23 23.72
N TYR A 514 12.13 -5.70 22.72
CA TYR A 514 10.78 -6.14 22.35
C TYR A 514 10.76 -7.59 21.85
N VAL A 515 11.65 -7.97 20.93
CA VAL A 515 11.75 -9.34 20.40
C VAL A 515 12.04 -10.33 21.55
N LEU A 516 13.02 -10.01 22.39
CA LEU A 516 13.43 -10.89 23.50
C LEU A 516 12.34 -11.06 24.57
N HIS A 517 11.61 -10.01 24.94
CA HIS A 517 10.59 -10.09 25.99
C HIS A 517 9.28 -10.76 25.57
N ARG A 518 9.03 -10.98 24.26
CA ARG A 518 7.79 -11.63 23.82
C ARG A 518 7.79 -13.14 24.06
N HIS A 519 8.93 -13.81 23.87
CA HIS A 519 9.05 -15.26 24.01
C HIS A 519 8.58 -15.80 25.38
N ASP A 520 8.76 -15.04 26.47
CA ASP A 520 8.36 -15.45 27.83
C ASP A 520 6.83 -15.35 28.11
N ARG A 521 6.08 -14.59 27.31
CA ARG A 521 4.66 -14.29 27.57
C ARG A 521 3.71 -15.19 26.80
N ASP A 522 3.90 -15.35 25.50
CA ASP A 522 2.92 -16.01 24.63
C ASP A 522 2.81 -17.53 24.91
N HIS A 523 3.82 -18.14 25.56
CA HIS A 523 3.75 -19.51 26.08
C HIS A 523 2.71 -19.76 27.19
N ARG A 524 2.02 -18.73 27.72
CA ARG A 524 1.11 -18.86 28.88
C ARG A 524 -0.38 -18.82 28.59
N GLN A 525 -0.83 -18.45 27.39
CA GLN A 525 -2.26 -18.50 27.04
C GLN A 525 -2.69 -19.91 26.64
N LYS A 526 -3.60 -20.51 27.41
CA LYS A 526 -4.16 -21.85 27.13
C LYS A 526 -5.31 -21.75 26.13
N ASN A 527 -5.31 -22.63 25.13
CA ASN A 527 -6.41 -22.79 24.18
C ASN A 527 -7.76 -23.03 24.90
N GLN A 528 -8.70 -22.11 24.74
CA GLN A 528 -10.12 -22.41 24.93
C GLN A 528 -10.66 -23.07 23.65
N HIS A 529 -11.68 -23.92 23.78
CA HIS A 529 -12.25 -24.66 22.65
C HIS A 529 -13.38 -23.86 22.00
N ALA A 530 -13.13 -23.41 20.77
CA ALA A 530 -14.14 -22.98 19.80
C ALA A 530 -13.81 -23.65 18.46
N ASP A 531 -14.79 -23.89 17.61
CA ASP A 531 -14.59 -24.52 16.29
C ASP A 531 -14.10 -23.51 15.23
N PRO A 532 -13.41 -23.96 14.17
CA PRO A 532 -13.00 -23.07 13.08
C PRO A 532 -14.22 -22.64 12.24
N VAL A 533 -14.67 -21.41 12.45
CA VAL A 533 -15.78 -20.77 11.71
C VAL A 533 -15.25 -19.48 11.07
N ASP A 534 -15.55 -19.24 9.79
CA ASP A 534 -15.16 -18.00 9.07
C ASP A 534 -16.16 -16.87 9.37
N GLU A 535 -16.18 -16.47 10.63
CA GLU A 535 -17.04 -15.42 11.16
C GLU A 535 -16.69 -14.03 10.58
N PRO A 536 -17.64 -13.07 10.57
CA PRO A 536 -17.37 -11.68 10.19
C PRO A 536 -16.27 -11.02 11.05
N LEU A 537 -15.73 -9.90 10.55
CA LEU A 537 -14.75 -9.10 11.28
C LEU A 537 -15.42 -8.32 12.41
N GLU A 538 -15.37 -8.84 13.65
CA GLU A 538 -15.84 -8.10 14.83
C GLU A 538 -14.77 -7.16 15.38
N LEU A 539 -15.04 -5.85 15.36
CA LEU A 539 -14.33 -4.85 16.15
C LEU A 539 -15.01 -4.71 17.52
N ALA A 540 -14.24 -4.72 18.61
CA ALA A 540 -14.77 -4.56 19.97
C ALA A 540 -15.06 -3.08 20.33
N GLY A 541 -16.01 -2.47 19.62
CA GLY A 541 -16.52 -1.13 19.95
C GLY A 541 -17.33 -1.11 21.25
N HIS A 542 -17.25 0.00 22.00
CA HIS A 542 -18.16 0.25 23.11
C HIS A 542 -19.51 0.75 22.59
N GLY A 543 -20.60 0.27 23.19
CA GLY A 543 -21.93 0.83 22.98
C GLY A 543 -22.04 2.20 23.68
N ALA A 544 -21.54 3.25 23.04
CA ALA A 544 -21.74 4.63 23.48
C ALA A 544 -23.23 4.97 23.41
N ALA A 545 -23.78 5.50 24.50
CA ALA A 545 -25.23 5.60 24.69
C ALA A 545 -25.90 6.52 23.65
N GLY A 546 -26.87 5.96 22.93
CA GLY A 546 -27.94 6.74 22.31
C GLY A 546 -29.06 6.93 23.32
N ASP A 547 -29.10 8.09 23.96
CA ASP A 547 -30.19 8.54 24.84
C ASP A 547 -30.27 10.08 24.78
N GLY A 548 -31.48 10.66 24.83
CA GLY A 548 -31.67 12.10 25.03
C GLY A 548 -31.95 12.97 23.79
N LEU A 549 -32.91 12.59 22.96
CA LEU A 549 -33.79 13.59 22.31
C LEU A 549 -35.24 13.15 22.50
N ASP A 550 -35.99 13.96 23.24
CA ASP A 550 -37.38 13.67 23.62
C ASP A 550 -38.35 13.65 22.43
N ALA A 551 -39.36 12.80 22.53
CA ALA A 551 -40.45 12.69 21.55
C ALA A 551 -41.78 13.08 22.22
N ASP A 552 -42.05 14.39 22.27
CA ASP A 552 -43.37 15.02 22.36
C ASP A 552 -43.18 16.52 22.04
N GLU A 553 -44.13 17.25 21.45
CA GLU A 553 -45.54 16.96 21.19
C GLU A 553 -45.95 17.73 19.92
N HIS A 554 -46.69 17.12 18.97
CA HIS A 554 -47.84 17.73 18.25
C HIS A 554 -48.35 16.79 17.14
N GLN A 555 -49.65 16.46 17.22
CA GLN A 555 -50.37 15.56 16.31
C GLN A 555 -51.41 16.31 15.42
N PRO A 556 -52.08 15.66 14.43
CA PRO A 556 -52.26 16.29 13.12
C PRO A 556 -53.70 16.69 12.74
N ALA A 557 -53.78 17.50 11.68
CA ALA A 557 -54.96 17.77 10.85
C ALA A 557 -54.49 18.29 9.47
N ALA A 558 -55.21 18.19 8.35
CA ALA A 558 -56.29 17.28 7.94
C ALA A 558 -56.40 17.31 6.39
N VAL A 559 -57.14 16.39 5.78
CA VAL A 559 -57.38 16.33 4.33
C VAL A 559 -58.56 17.21 3.94
N GLU A 560 -58.46 18.00 2.86
CA GLU A 560 -59.60 18.31 1.98
C GLU A 560 -59.17 18.85 0.60
N ALA A 561 -60.10 18.95 -0.35
CA ALA A 561 -59.86 19.32 -1.74
C ALA A 561 -61.05 20.09 -2.35
N GLY A 562 -60.82 21.02 -3.29
CA GLY A 562 -61.92 21.68 -4.00
C GLY A 562 -61.58 22.92 -4.86
N GLU A 563 -61.55 22.72 -6.19
CA GLU A 563 -62.13 23.58 -7.25
C GLU A 563 -61.83 25.11 -7.40
N ARG A 564 -61.33 25.46 -8.61
CA ARG A 564 -61.74 26.58 -9.52
C ARG A 564 -61.52 28.05 -9.05
N GLN A 565 -61.26 29.05 -9.90
CA GLN A 565 -61.06 29.22 -11.37
C GLN A 565 -60.22 30.54 -11.56
N GLN A 566 -59.94 31.21 -12.70
CA GLN A 566 -60.36 31.21 -14.12
C GLN A 566 -59.33 32.03 -14.96
N VAL A 567 -59.51 32.13 -16.30
CA VAL A 567 -58.98 33.21 -17.21
C VAL A 567 -57.44 33.25 -17.41
N GLU A 568 -56.87 33.35 -18.61
CA GLU A 568 -57.38 33.33 -20.01
C GLU A 568 -56.29 32.85 -21.02
N GLN A 569 -56.71 32.59 -22.26
CA GLN A 569 -55.91 32.42 -23.49
C GLN A 569 -56.63 33.23 -24.59
N PRO A 570 -55.95 33.77 -25.63
CA PRO A 570 -55.16 33.01 -26.62
C PRO A 570 -53.77 33.69 -26.86
N GLU A 571 -53.01 33.54 -27.95
CA GLU A 571 -53.28 33.10 -29.33
C GLU A 571 -52.01 32.60 -30.05
N VAL A 572 -52.18 31.99 -31.22
CA VAL A 572 -51.12 31.49 -32.11
C VAL A 572 -51.43 31.97 -33.52
N ASP A 573 -50.44 32.47 -34.24
CA ASP A 573 -50.41 32.40 -35.71
C ASP A 573 -48.97 32.54 -36.25
N ALA A 574 -48.78 32.23 -37.52
CA ALA A 574 -47.49 32.27 -38.23
C ALA A 574 -47.66 32.93 -39.61
N GLU A 575 -46.57 33.41 -40.23
CA GLU A 575 -46.26 33.23 -41.66
C GLU A 575 -44.96 33.96 -42.11
N ASP A 576 -44.51 33.57 -43.31
CA ASP A 576 -43.30 33.85 -44.11
C ASP A 576 -42.69 35.28 -44.17
N GLY A 577 -41.43 35.37 -44.67
CA GLY A 577 -40.68 36.64 -44.77
C GLY A 577 -39.40 36.72 -45.63
N HIS A 578 -39.30 35.99 -46.76
CA HIS A 578 -38.39 36.18 -47.92
C HIS A 578 -36.83 36.27 -47.79
N GLU A 579 -36.19 36.00 -48.94
CA GLU A 579 -34.73 36.02 -49.19
C GLU A 579 -34.14 37.43 -49.34
N GLY A 580 -32.79 37.50 -49.37
CA GLY A 580 -32.02 38.66 -49.85
C GLY A 580 -30.54 38.32 -50.06
N GLU A 581 -30.06 38.39 -51.30
CA GLU A 581 -28.66 38.15 -51.69
C GLU A 581 -27.77 39.39 -51.49
N GLU A 582 -26.45 39.18 -51.34
CA GLU A 582 -25.24 39.92 -51.80
C GLU A 582 -25.26 41.45 -52.18
N PRO A 583 -24.11 42.12 -52.48
CA PRO A 583 -22.70 41.65 -52.57
C PRO A 583 -21.72 42.46 -51.69
N GLY A 584 -20.42 42.12 -51.72
CA GLY A 584 -19.33 42.90 -51.09
C GLY A 584 -17.94 42.28 -51.17
#